data_AF-A0A8H5HQG0-F1
#
_entry.id   AF-A0A8H5HQG0-F1
#
_cell.length_a   1.000
_cell.length_b   1.000
_cell.length_c   1.000
_cell.angle_alpha   90.00
_cell.angle_beta   90.00
_cell.angle_gamma   90.00
#
_symmetry.space_group_name_H-M   'P 1'
#
loop_
_entity.id
_entity.type
_entity.pdbx_description
1 polymer ?
#
loop_
_entity_poly.entity_id
_entity_poly.type
_entity_poly.pdbx_seq_one_letter_code
_entity_poly.pdbx_strand_id
1 'polypeptide(L)'
;MAILKRYANPRYQNTSLLIHSSTWQYPRHSRARSLLVASISLDTPAGILAAGDSLEVDWQTASNDPTEFTLFLFDANRLPFGLEADFGEVDTAPGSVTVTLPADLTTKSYILRAVHSDNVDFVYSSTAAFTINAA
;
A
#
# COMPACT_ATOMS: atom_id res chain seq x y z
N MET A 1 28.98 56.67 20.46
CA MET A 1 30.36 57.04 20.09
C MET A 1 31.15 55.74 20.00
N ALA A 2 31.68 55.44 18.81
CA ALA A 2 32.32 54.16 18.45
C ALA A 2 33.60 53.89 19.25
N ILE A 3 34.10 52.65 19.21
CA ILE A 3 35.47 52.33 18.77
C ILE A 3 35.62 50.80 18.62
N LEU A 4 35.83 50.37 17.38
CA LEU A 4 36.43 49.09 17.00
C LEU A 4 37.85 49.03 17.55
N LYS A 5 38.28 47.88 18.07
CA LYS A 5 39.70 47.49 18.00
C LYS A 5 39.79 46.07 17.44
N ARG A 6 40.27 46.00 16.19
CA ARG A 6 40.75 44.78 15.55
C ARG A 6 41.98 44.31 16.30
N TYR A 7 42.09 43.02 16.62
CA TYR A 7 43.39 42.38 16.74
C TYR A 7 43.34 40.99 16.11
N ALA A 8 44.28 40.79 15.19
CA ALA A 8 44.48 39.57 14.43
C ALA A 8 45.30 38.56 15.24
N ASN A 9 44.89 37.31 15.06
CA ASN A 9 45.52 36.03 15.39
C ASN A 9 47.03 36.01 15.08
N PRO A 10 47.86 35.34 15.91
CA PRO A 10 48.47 34.12 15.38
C PRO A 10 48.73 33.01 16.43
N ARG A 11 48.19 31.82 16.10
CA ARG A 11 48.96 30.58 15.82
C ARG A 11 49.67 29.81 16.96
N TYR A 12 49.21 28.55 17.07
CA TYR A 12 49.89 27.29 17.47
C TYR A 12 50.44 27.21 18.92
N GLN A 13 50.30 26.15 19.74
CA GLN A 13 49.65 24.84 19.74
C GLN A 13 49.66 24.31 21.19
N ASN A 14 48.65 23.51 21.52
CA ASN A 14 48.72 22.32 22.38
C ASN A 14 49.08 22.46 23.89
N THR A 15 48.05 22.33 24.72
CA THR A 15 48.11 21.60 26.00
C THR A 15 46.74 20.99 26.28
N SER A 16 46.72 19.68 26.51
CA SER A 16 45.55 18.85 26.77
C SER A 16 44.59 19.42 27.82
N LEU A 17 43.29 19.40 27.52
CA LEU A 17 42.24 19.43 28.52
C LEU A 17 41.10 18.51 28.08
N LEU A 18 40.96 17.40 28.80
CA LEU A 18 39.72 16.63 28.91
C LEU A 18 38.57 17.59 29.18
N ILE A 19 37.40 17.39 28.54
CA ILE A 19 36.04 17.49 29.12
C ILE A 19 34.99 17.76 28.02
N HIS A 20 34.06 16.80 27.91
CA HIS A 20 32.64 16.87 27.53
C HIS A 20 32.26 17.41 26.15
N SER A 21 32.03 16.48 25.21
CA SER A 21 31.17 16.73 24.06
C SER A 21 29.73 16.89 24.53
N SER A 22 29.24 18.13 24.55
CA SER A 22 27.82 18.44 24.63
C SER A 22 27.11 17.84 23.41
N THR A 23 26.41 16.73 23.59
CA THR A 23 25.48 16.24 22.59
C THR A 23 24.26 17.16 22.58
N TRP A 24 24.12 17.96 21.52
CA TRP A 24 22.83 18.54 21.16
C TRP A 24 21.86 17.40 20.82
N GLN A 25 21.15 16.91 21.83
CA GLN A 25 20.02 16.01 21.65
C GLN A 25 18.86 16.83 21.10
N TYR A 26 18.67 16.79 19.78
CA TYR A 26 17.39 17.11 19.20
C TYR A 26 16.34 16.16 19.80
N PRO A 27 15.22 16.64 20.36
CA PRO A 27 14.14 15.75 20.75
C PRO A 27 13.59 15.09 19.49
N ARG A 28 13.99 13.84 19.23
CA ARG A 28 13.29 12.97 18.28
C ARG A 28 11.97 12.54 18.89
N HIS A 29 10.99 13.43 18.84
CA HIS A 29 9.61 13.02 18.66
C HIS A 29 9.24 13.24 17.21
N SER A 30 9.88 12.48 16.32
CA SER A 30 9.25 12.11 15.06
C SER A 30 8.07 11.22 15.40
N ARG A 31 6.95 11.81 15.85
CA ARG A 31 5.66 11.23 15.52
C ARG A 31 5.56 11.40 14.01
N ALA A 32 6.11 10.43 13.27
CA ALA A 32 5.66 10.20 11.93
C ALA A 32 4.15 10.05 12.07
N ARG A 33 3.39 11.09 11.71
CA ARG A 33 2.01 10.86 11.31
C ARG A 33 2.18 9.97 10.10
N SER A 34 2.03 8.66 10.30
CA SER A 34 1.86 7.73 9.19
C SER A 34 0.80 8.37 8.35
N LEU A 35 1.15 8.81 7.14
CA LEU A 35 0.14 9.21 6.18
C LEU A 35 -0.59 7.90 5.91
N LEU A 36 -1.77 7.81 6.49
CA LEU A 36 -2.67 6.68 6.46
C LEU A 36 -3.16 6.54 5.01
N VAL A 37 -2.30 6.02 4.14
CA VAL A 37 -2.71 5.46 2.86
C VAL A 37 -3.66 4.33 3.20
N ALA A 38 -4.77 4.21 2.47
CA ALA A 38 -5.63 3.05 2.59
C ALA A 38 -4.76 1.78 2.54
N SER A 39 -4.84 0.97 3.58
CA SER A 39 -4.03 -0.20 3.84
C SER A 39 -4.72 -1.50 3.49
N ILE A 40 -5.93 -1.43 2.90
CA ILE A 40 -6.68 -2.63 2.56
C ILE A 40 -5.78 -3.56 1.75
N SER A 41 -5.69 -4.80 2.21
CA SER A 41 -4.83 -5.82 1.62
C SER A 41 -5.72 -6.96 1.19
N LEU A 42 -5.86 -7.16 -0.12
CA LEU A 42 -6.52 -8.37 -0.64
C LEU A 42 -5.58 -9.56 -0.50
N ASP A 43 -6.10 -10.66 0.02
CA ASP A 43 -5.39 -11.92 0.04
C ASP A 43 -5.44 -12.57 -1.35
N THR A 44 -4.32 -13.15 -1.79
CA THR A 44 -4.30 -13.87 -3.07
C THR A 44 -5.05 -15.19 -2.93
N PRO A 45 -6.06 -15.46 -3.78
CA PRO A 45 -6.73 -16.74 -3.83
C PRO A 45 -5.74 -17.91 -3.97
N ALA A 46 -5.97 -18.97 -3.21
CA ALA A 46 -5.19 -20.18 -3.24
C ALA A 46 -6.04 -21.39 -3.66
N GLY A 47 -5.40 -22.45 -4.13
CA GLY A 47 -6.06 -23.69 -4.55
C GLY A 47 -6.29 -23.79 -6.05
N ILE A 48 -7.13 -24.75 -6.45
CA ILE A 48 -7.51 -24.98 -7.84
C ILE A 48 -8.82 -24.23 -8.07
N LEU A 49 -8.79 -23.21 -8.92
CA LEU A 49 -9.96 -22.41 -9.29
C LEU A 49 -10.37 -22.75 -10.71
N ALA A 50 -11.68 -22.88 -10.95
CA ALA A 50 -12.26 -23.05 -12.27
C ALA A 50 -13.29 -21.96 -12.57
N ALA A 51 -13.44 -21.65 -13.86
CA ALA A 51 -14.49 -20.78 -14.36
C ALA A 51 -15.87 -21.31 -13.94
N GLY A 52 -16.77 -20.43 -13.48
CA GLY A 52 -18.10 -20.81 -12.99
C GLY A 52 -18.16 -21.19 -11.51
N ASP A 53 -17.02 -21.44 -10.85
CA ASP A 53 -16.99 -21.74 -9.42
C ASP A 53 -17.21 -20.49 -8.55
N SER A 54 -17.62 -20.74 -7.30
CA SER A 54 -17.59 -19.73 -6.25
C SER A 54 -16.15 -19.51 -5.75
N LEU A 55 -15.78 -18.25 -5.54
CA LEU A 55 -14.51 -17.83 -4.97
C LEU A 55 -14.77 -16.97 -3.73
N GLU A 56 -14.20 -17.39 -2.58
CA GLU A 56 -14.07 -16.52 -1.41
C GLU A 56 -12.88 -15.59 -1.61
N VAL A 57 -13.12 -14.30 -1.42
CA VAL A 57 -12.11 -13.23 -1.51
C VAL A 57 -12.01 -12.59 -0.14
N ASP A 58 -10.85 -12.71 0.47
CA ASP A 58 -10.54 -12.18 1.80
C ASP A 58 -9.71 -10.90 1.71
N TRP A 59 -9.83 -10.05 2.73
CA TRP A 59 -8.97 -8.89 2.91
C TRP A 59 -8.77 -8.51 4.37
N GLN A 60 -7.73 -7.72 4.60
CA GLN A 60 -7.47 -7.05 5.87
C GLN A 60 -7.69 -5.55 5.74
N THR A 61 -8.21 -4.92 6.79
CA THR A 61 -8.39 -3.47 6.88
C THR A 61 -7.66 -2.87 8.08
N ALA A 62 -7.35 -1.58 8.01
CA ALA A 62 -7.02 -0.74 9.16
C ALA A 62 -8.09 0.33 9.40
N SER A 63 -7.97 1.03 10.53
CA SER A 63 -8.96 2.02 11.01
C SER A 63 -9.24 3.20 10.07
N ASN A 64 -8.42 3.41 9.05
CA ASN A 64 -8.49 4.52 8.10
C ASN A 64 -8.87 4.08 6.68
N ASP A 65 -9.22 2.82 6.50
CA ASP A 65 -9.60 2.27 5.22
C ASP A 65 -11.01 2.70 4.82
N PRO A 66 -11.32 2.71 3.52
CA PRO A 66 -12.67 2.98 3.07
C PRO A 66 -13.65 1.97 3.65
N THR A 67 -14.91 2.37 3.80
CA THR A 67 -16.00 1.48 4.23
C THR A 67 -16.46 0.55 3.12
N GLU A 68 -16.10 0.84 1.88
CA GLU A 68 -16.47 0.06 0.70
C GLU A 68 -15.42 0.18 -0.41
N PHE A 69 -15.40 -0.79 -1.32
CA PHE A 69 -14.64 -0.75 -2.56
C PHE A 69 -15.37 -1.52 -3.66
N THR A 70 -15.08 -1.22 -4.91
CA THR A 70 -15.50 -2.07 -6.04
C THR A 70 -14.45 -3.14 -6.30
N LEU A 71 -14.89 -4.39 -6.42
CA LEU A 71 -14.02 -5.54 -6.69
C LEU A 71 -14.06 -5.91 -8.17
N PHE A 72 -12.90 -5.88 -8.81
CA PHE A 72 -12.74 -6.25 -10.22
C PHE A 72 -11.78 -7.41 -10.40
N LEU A 73 -12.05 -8.26 -11.40
CA LEU A 73 -11.13 -9.26 -11.92
C LEU A 73 -10.51 -8.78 -13.24
N PHE A 74 -9.19 -8.88 -13.35
CA PHE A 74 -8.45 -8.55 -14.56
C PHE A 74 -7.59 -9.71 -15.04
N ASP A 75 -7.35 -9.77 -16.35
CA ASP A 75 -6.22 -10.47 -16.95
C ASP A 75 -4.92 -9.79 -16.49
N ALA A 76 -4.09 -10.53 -15.75
CA ALA A 76 -2.87 -10.02 -15.14
C ALA A 76 -1.85 -9.53 -16.17
N ASN A 77 -1.91 -10.03 -17.41
CA ASN A 77 -0.97 -9.66 -18.48
C ASN A 77 -1.47 -8.48 -19.33
N ARG A 78 -2.66 -7.94 -19.07
CA ARG A 78 -3.31 -6.91 -19.91
C ARG A 78 -3.78 -5.69 -19.12
N LEU A 79 -3.20 -5.43 -17.95
CA LEU A 79 -3.53 -4.23 -17.18
C LEU A 79 -3.18 -2.93 -17.95
N PRO A 80 -3.99 -1.86 -17.83
CA PRO A 80 -5.27 -1.78 -17.11
C PRO A 80 -6.50 -2.17 -17.96
N PHE A 81 -6.33 -2.68 -19.19
CA PHE A 81 -7.42 -2.86 -20.16
C PHE A 81 -8.08 -4.25 -20.15
N GLY A 82 -7.48 -5.23 -19.46
CA GLY A 82 -7.96 -6.61 -19.43
C GLY A 82 -9.02 -6.86 -18.38
N LEU A 83 -10.08 -6.04 -18.30
CA LEU A 83 -11.19 -6.28 -17.37
C LEU A 83 -11.93 -7.56 -17.80
N GLU A 84 -12.11 -8.48 -16.86
CA GLU A 84 -12.74 -9.79 -17.10
C GLU A 84 -14.03 -9.95 -16.29
N ALA A 85 -14.10 -9.35 -15.09
CA ALA A 85 -15.33 -9.31 -14.30
C ALA A 85 -15.41 -8.07 -13.41
N ASP A 86 -16.64 -7.62 -13.17
CA ASP A 86 -17.02 -6.64 -12.16
C ASP A 86 -17.94 -7.34 -11.15
N PHE A 87 -17.51 -7.42 -9.90
CA PHE A 87 -18.29 -8.03 -8.83
C PHE A 87 -19.07 -7.01 -8.00
N GLY A 88 -18.99 -5.73 -8.37
CA GLY A 88 -19.70 -4.63 -7.72
C GLY A 88 -19.02 -4.13 -6.46
N GLU A 89 -19.75 -3.28 -5.75
CA GLU A 89 -19.33 -2.68 -4.49
C GLU A 89 -19.50 -3.66 -3.32
N VAL A 90 -18.48 -3.68 -2.45
CA VAL A 90 -18.34 -4.59 -1.34
C VAL A 90 -18.07 -3.78 -0.08
N ASP A 91 -18.86 -4.04 0.98
CA ASP A 91 -18.61 -3.50 2.33
C ASP A 91 -17.31 -4.09 2.87
N THR A 92 -16.42 -3.26 3.42
CA THR A 92 -15.13 -3.72 3.95
C THR A 92 -15.23 -4.37 5.32
N ALA A 93 -16.30 -4.12 6.08
CA ALA A 93 -16.46 -4.57 7.46
C ALA A 93 -16.43 -6.10 7.66
N PRO A 94 -16.99 -6.93 6.76
CA PRO A 94 -16.95 -8.39 6.91
C PRO A 94 -15.56 -9.01 6.78
N GLY A 95 -14.63 -8.36 6.08
CA GLY A 95 -13.29 -8.91 5.79
C GLY A 95 -13.26 -9.98 4.69
N SER A 96 -14.41 -10.36 4.13
CA SER A 96 -14.51 -11.33 3.04
C SER A 96 -15.81 -11.16 2.24
N VAL A 97 -15.79 -11.63 0.99
CA VAL A 97 -16.97 -11.78 0.14
C VAL A 97 -16.85 -13.03 -0.72
N THR A 98 -17.96 -13.75 -0.93
CA THR A 98 -18.02 -14.82 -1.92
C THR A 98 -18.58 -14.29 -3.23
N VAL A 99 -17.85 -14.49 -4.33
CA VAL A 99 -18.25 -14.14 -5.70
C VAL A 99 -18.37 -15.38 -6.57
N THR A 100 -19.12 -15.28 -7.66
CA THR A 100 -19.15 -16.35 -8.68
C THR A 100 -18.28 -15.94 -9.86
N LEU A 101 -17.29 -16.75 -10.20
CA LEU A 101 -16.44 -16.53 -11.36
C LEU A 101 -17.26 -16.70 -12.65
N PRO A 102 -17.11 -15.82 -13.66
CA PRO A 102 -17.76 -16.03 -14.95
C PRO A 102 -17.39 -17.40 -15.54
N ALA A 103 -18.38 -18.10 -16.11
CA ALA A 103 -18.18 -19.46 -16.64
C ALA A 103 -17.41 -19.49 -17.98
N ASP A 104 -17.26 -18.34 -18.63
CA ASP A 104 -16.56 -18.17 -19.91
C ASP A 104 -15.10 -17.70 -19.76
N LEU A 105 -14.58 -17.63 -18.52
CA LEU A 105 -13.16 -17.38 -18.28
C LEU A 105 -12.29 -18.46 -18.94
N THR A 106 -11.13 -18.04 -19.42
CA THR A 106 -10.16 -18.91 -20.10
C THR A 106 -8.98 -19.21 -19.20
N THR A 107 -8.26 -20.32 -19.42
CA THR A 107 -7.08 -20.63 -18.60
C THR A 107 -5.97 -19.62 -18.82
N LYS A 108 -5.75 -18.74 -17.84
CA LYS A 108 -4.68 -17.73 -17.83
C LYS A 108 -4.43 -17.16 -16.43
N SER A 109 -3.55 -16.16 -16.37
CA SER A 109 -3.20 -15.45 -15.14
C SER A 109 -4.15 -14.28 -14.90
N TYR A 110 -4.67 -14.18 -13.69
CA TYR A 110 -5.65 -13.19 -13.25
C TYR A 110 -5.17 -12.44 -12.02
N ILE A 111 -5.75 -11.26 -11.78
CA ILE A 111 -5.54 -10.43 -10.61
C ILE A 111 -6.87 -9.83 -10.16
N LEU A 112 -7.12 -9.85 -8.85
CA LEU A 112 -8.21 -9.08 -8.23
C LEU A 112 -7.71 -7.70 -7.82
N ARG A 113 -8.53 -6.67 -8.04
CA ARG A 113 -8.25 -5.29 -7.63
C ARG A 113 -9.42 -4.76 -6.79
N ALA A 114 -9.10 -4.21 -5.62
CA ALA A 114 -10.01 -3.41 -4.82
C ALA A 114 -9.80 -1.94 -5.20
N VAL A 115 -10.86 -1.29 -5.66
CA VAL A 115 -10.78 0.00 -6.34
C VAL A 115 -11.80 0.97 -5.73
N HIS A 116 -11.49 2.27 -5.75
CA HIS A 116 -12.44 3.30 -5.31
C HIS A 116 -13.67 3.31 -6.22
N SER A 117 -14.87 3.26 -5.64
CA SER A 117 -16.13 3.11 -6.39
C SER A 117 -16.37 4.23 -7.41
N ASP A 118 -16.04 5.48 -7.06
CA ASP A 118 -16.18 6.62 -7.98
C ASP A 118 -14.99 6.84 -8.93
N ASN A 119 -13.88 6.13 -8.75
CA ASN A 119 -12.66 6.36 -9.54
C ASN A 119 -11.87 5.07 -9.73
N VAL A 120 -12.07 4.44 -10.89
CA VAL A 120 -11.44 3.16 -11.23
C VAL A 120 -9.90 3.21 -11.35
N ASP A 121 -9.32 4.41 -11.49
CA ASP A 121 -7.87 4.61 -11.51
C ASP A 121 -7.27 4.61 -10.09
N PHE A 122 -8.08 4.88 -9.07
CA PHE A 122 -7.64 4.85 -7.67
C PHE A 122 -7.78 3.43 -7.11
N VAL A 123 -6.67 2.70 -7.13
CA VAL A 123 -6.63 1.31 -6.67
C VAL A 123 -6.09 1.24 -5.26
N TYR A 124 -6.91 0.71 -4.35
CA TYR A 124 -6.53 0.52 -2.97
C TYR A 124 -5.57 -0.68 -2.82
N SER A 125 -5.90 -1.79 -3.49
CA SER A 125 -5.15 -3.03 -3.35
C SER A 125 -5.21 -3.88 -4.61
N SER A 126 -4.23 -4.75 -4.78
CA SER A 126 -4.23 -5.78 -5.80
C SER A 126 -3.56 -7.03 -5.27
N THR A 127 -4.13 -8.18 -5.59
CA THR A 127 -3.55 -9.49 -5.26
C THR A 127 -2.25 -9.74 -6.03
N ALA A 128 -1.43 -10.70 -5.59
CA ALA A 128 -0.52 -11.35 -6.52
C ALA A 128 -1.30 -12.11 -7.60
N ALA A 129 -0.69 -12.29 -8.78
CA ALA A 129 -1.35 -12.98 -9.87
C ALA A 129 -1.59 -14.47 -9.54
N PHE A 130 -2.74 -15.00 -9.94
CA PHE A 130 -3.16 -16.38 -9.72
C PHE A 130 -3.80 -16.97 -10.99
N THR A 131 -3.98 -18.28 -11.05
CA THR A 131 -4.55 -18.94 -12.24
C THR A 131 -5.98 -19.39 -11.99
N ILE A 132 -6.86 -19.10 -12.93
CA ILE A 132 -8.19 -19.71 -13.05
C ILE A 132 -8.16 -20.59 -14.28
N ASN A 133 -8.64 -21.83 -14.17
CA ASN A 133 -8.76 -22.76 -15.29
C ASN A 133 -10.12 -22.56 -15.98
N ALA A 134 -10.18 -22.73 -17.30
CA ALA A 134 -11.46 -22.89 -17.98
C ALA A 134 -12.22 -24.11 -17.43
N ALA A 135 -13.56 -24.07 -17.55
CA ALA A 135 -14.46 -25.15 -17.12
C ALA A 135 -14.26 -26.46 -17.90
#